data_AF-A0A538AYQ6-F1
#
_entry.id   AF-A0A538AYQ6-F1
#
_cell.length_a   1.000
_cell.length_b   1.000
_cell.length_c   1.000
_cell.angle_alpha   90.00
_cell.angle_beta   90.00
_cell.angle_gamma   90.00
#
_symmetry.space_group_name_H-M   'P 1'
#
loop_
_entity.id
_entity.type
_entity.pdbx_description
1 polymer ?
#
loop_
_entity_poly.entity_id
_entity_poly.type
_entity_poly.pdbx_seq_one_letter_code
_entity_poly.pdbx_strand_id
1 'polypeptide(L)'
;MATKSKPRAKGGAAPGAPKPKIEPRKTPLLRRTWFRRTTAVVLAVLALWIALFVWGRVSRSSALRSYETKLFNAGRPFFQDIQQGVNSMQQAIADYKNGTMNATALGVNAATWEKDFRTAGLAISKLKPPSELKGAQFDLLVSLADYVGVARFYVVVQKQSDLAASIPANLKTQKTAASNQLQLLLQHVADAQSRADVTYAQAMAAINDLAAKWHVKAKNPFPPAPGVIPPPGSSELPPNPLTVPS
;
A
#
# COMPACT_ATOMS: atom_id res chain seq x y z
N MET A 1 14.02 40.18 127.75
CA MET A 1 15.36 39.75 127.30
C MET A 1 15.19 38.45 126.51
N ALA A 2 15.54 38.43 125.23
CA ALA A 2 15.36 37.29 124.34
C ALA A 2 16.74 36.83 123.83
N THR A 3 17.08 35.57 124.10
CA THR A 3 18.34 34.95 123.69
C THR A 3 18.25 34.44 122.25
N LYS A 4 19.16 34.92 121.41
CA LYS A 4 19.39 34.51 120.02
C LYS A 4 19.86 33.04 119.94
N SER A 5 19.28 32.26 119.03
CA SER A 5 19.90 31.06 118.47
C SER A 5 20.25 31.28 116.99
N LYS A 6 21.48 30.90 116.62
CA LYS A 6 22.10 31.01 115.28
C LYS A 6 21.77 29.76 114.41
N PRO A 7 22.03 29.79 113.09
CA PRO A 7 21.20 29.18 112.06
C PRO A 7 21.62 27.77 111.64
N ARG A 8 20.72 27.04 110.97
CA ARG A 8 21.07 25.85 110.17
C ARG A 8 20.71 26.06 108.71
N ALA A 9 21.73 26.06 107.87
CA ALA A 9 21.66 26.19 106.41
C ALA A 9 21.24 24.88 105.73
N LYS A 10 20.33 24.96 104.75
CA LYS A 10 20.18 24.11 103.54
C LYS A 10 19.13 24.81 102.67
N GLY A 11 19.30 25.15 101.40
CA GLY A 11 20.39 25.09 100.45
C GLY A 11 19.95 26.00 99.29
N GLY A 12 20.92 26.64 98.64
CA GLY A 12 20.68 27.67 97.63
C GLY A 12 19.80 27.23 96.47
N ALA A 13 19.04 28.19 95.96
CA ALA A 13 18.55 28.16 94.58
C ALA A 13 19.76 28.26 93.63
N ALA A 14 19.85 27.33 92.68
CA ALA A 14 20.69 27.49 91.49
C ALA A 14 19.78 27.42 90.25
N PRO A 15 19.88 28.38 89.32
CA PRO A 15 19.07 28.47 88.11
C PRO A 15 19.66 27.64 86.96
N GLY A 16 18.79 27.18 86.06
CA GLY A 16 19.16 26.86 84.68
C GLY A 16 19.77 25.48 84.43
N ALA A 17 18.92 24.52 84.09
CA ALA A 17 19.30 23.43 83.19
C ALA A 17 18.40 23.52 81.95
N PRO A 18 18.97 23.66 80.72
CA PRO A 18 18.19 23.84 79.51
C PRO A 18 17.41 22.57 79.18
N LYS A 19 16.14 22.74 78.78
CA LYS A 19 15.32 21.66 78.24
C LYS A 19 16.06 21.01 77.06
N PRO A 20 16.12 19.67 76.95
CA PRO A 20 16.77 19.03 75.82
C PRO A 20 16.04 19.42 74.54
N LYS A 21 16.78 19.99 73.59
CA LYS A 21 16.32 20.23 72.21
C LYS A 21 16.09 18.85 71.59
N ILE A 22 14.83 18.45 71.45
CA ILE A 22 14.48 17.29 70.61
C ILE A 22 14.65 17.76 69.17
N GLU A 23 15.83 17.50 68.60
CA GLU A 23 16.01 17.64 67.17
C GLU A 23 15.13 16.60 66.45
N PRO A 24 14.40 16.97 65.39
CA PRO A 24 13.69 15.98 64.60
C PRO A 24 14.73 15.07 63.96
N ARG A 25 14.76 13.81 64.39
CA ARG A 25 15.61 12.76 63.83
C ARG A 25 15.26 12.61 62.34
N LYS A 26 16.00 13.30 61.46
CA LYS A 26 15.92 13.11 60.01
C LYS A 26 16.46 11.72 59.70
N THR A 27 15.58 10.71 59.70
CA THR A 27 15.89 9.43 59.07
C THR A 27 16.12 9.71 57.59
N PRO A 28 17.33 9.48 57.05
CA PRO A 28 17.55 9.70 55.63
C PRO A 28 16.68 8.70 54.88
N LEU A 29 15.69 9.19 54.13
CA LEU A 29 14.95 8.40 53.16
C LEU A 29 15.89 8.06 51.98
N LEU A 30 16.94 7.28 52.23
CA LEU A 30 17.88 6.73 51.23
C LEU A 30 17.13 5.96 50.14
N ARG A 31 15.94 5.44 50.46
CA ARG A 31 15.05 4.79 49.49
C ARG A 31 14.51 5.75 48.43
N ARG A 32 14.36 7.05 48.71
CA ARG A 32 13.71 8.01 47.80
C ARG A 32 14.61 8.42 46.62
N THR A 33 15.91 8.57 46.85
CA THR A 33 16.90 8.85 45.80
C THR A 33 17.21 7.62 44.96
N TRP A 34 17.29 6.44 45.59
CA TRP A 34 17.45 5.18 44.87
C TRP A 34 16.24 4.87 43.99
N PHE A 35 15.02 5.00 44.53
CA PHE A 35 13.78 4.82 43.77
C PHE A 35 13.65 5.83 42.61
N ARG A 36 14.00 7.11 42.83
CA ARG A 36 14.05 8.11 41.74
C ARG A 36 15.05 7.75 40.64
N ARG A 37 16.22 7.21 41.00
CA ARG A 37 17.23 6.77 40.02
C ARG A 37 16.73 5.55 39.25
N THR A 38 16.14 4.55 39.89
CA THR A 38 15.57 3.39 39.19
C THR A 38 14.39 3.76 38.31
N THR A 39 13.47 4.63 38.77
CA THR A 39 12.39 5.14 37.91
C THR A 39 12.93 5.92 36.71
N ALA A 40 13.96 6.76 36.88
CA ALA A 40 14.59 7.48 35.78
C ALA A 40 15.24 6.52 34.76
N VAL A 41 15.90 5.46 35.22
CA VAL A 41 16.46 4.42 34.35
C VAL A 41 15.37 3.67 33.59
N VAL A 42 14.29 3.28 34.26
CA VAL A 42 13.14 2.60 33.62
C VAL A 42 12.50 3.50 32.55
N LEU A 43 12.29 4.78 32.85
CA LEU A 43 11.77 5.76 31.89
C LEU A 43 12.72 5.98 30.71
N ALA A 44 14.03 6.01 30.95
CA ALA A 44 15.03 6.14 29.89
C ALA A 44 15.03 4.90 28.96
N VAL A 45 14.92 3.69 29.52
CA VAL A 45 14.81 2.45 28.75
C VAL A 45 13.51 2.41 27.95
N LEU A 46 12.38 2.82 28.54
CA LEU A 46 11.10 2.95 27.84
C LEU A 46 11.17 3.98 26.71
N ALA A 47 11.77 5.14 26.95
CA ALA A 47 11.97 6.18 25.94
C ALA A 47 12.84 5.68 24.78
N LEU A 48 13.92 4.94 25.09
CA LEU A 48 14.77 4.32 24.08
C LEU A 48 14.01 3.26 23.27
N TRP A 49 13.20 2.43 23.93
CA TRP A 49 12.34 1.45 23.25
C TRP A 49 11.33 2.11 22.32
N ILE A 50 10.66 3.17 22.79
CA ILE A 50 9.72 3.95 21.98
C ILE A 50 10.45 4.60 20.80
N ALA A 51 11.63 5.18 21.03
CA ALA A 51 12.44 5.79 19.97
C ALA A 51 12.87 4.77 18.91
N LEU A 52 13.33 3.57 19.31
CA LEU A 52 13.68 2.48 18.40
C LEU A 52 12.45 1.96 17.63
N PHE A 53 11.31 1.84 18.30
CA PHE A 53 10.04 1.44 17.68
C PHE A 53 9.57 2.45 16.62
N VAL A 54 9.59 3.74 16.97
CA VAL A 54 9.26 4.84 16.06
C VAL A 54 10.25 4.89 14.89
N TRP A 55 11.55 4.75 15.16
CA TRP A 55 12.58 4.72 14.12
C TRP A 55 12.38 3.56 13.14
N GLY A 56 12.13 2.34 13.65
CA GLY A 56 11.83 1.17 12.82
C GLY A 56 10.59 1.38 11.95
N ARG A 57 9.54 2.00 12.50
CA ARG A 57 8.30 2.31 11.76
C ARG A 57 8.52 3.36 10.67
N VAL A 58 9.25 4.44 10.97
CA VAL A 58 9.55 5.52 10.01
C VAL A 58 10.44 5.00 8.87
N SER A 59 11.45 4.20 9.18
CA SER A 59 12.34 3.58 8.19
C SER A 59 11.57 2.65 7.22
N ARG A 60 10.71 1.76 7.77
CA ARG A 60 9.85 0.88 6.95
C ARG A 60 8.87 1.65 6.08
N SER A 61 8.28 2.72 6.61
CA SER A 61 7.35 3.59 5.87
C SER A 61 8.02 4.31 4.70
N SER A 62 9.26 4.79 4.88
CA SER A 62 10.05 5.40 3.82
C SER A 62 10.44 4.40 2.73
N ALA A 63 10.88 3.21 3.13
CA ALA A 63 11.22 2.13 2.20
C ALA A 63 10.02 1.71 1.36
N LEU A 64 8.84 1.58 1.98
CA LEU A 64 7.59 1.26 1.29
C LEU A 64 7.20 2.35 0.29
N ARG A 65 7.19 3.63 0.70
CA ARG A 65 6.86 4.75 -0.19
C ARG A 65 7.82 4.86 -1.39
N SER A 66 9.11 4.63 -1.16
CA SER A 66 10.12 4.57 -2.23
C SER A 66 9.84 3.39 -3.17
N TYR A 67 9.51 2.23 -2.63
CA TYR A 67 9.17 1.04 -3.42
C TYR A 67 7.90 1.27 -4.26
N GLU A 68 6.81 1.77 -3.68
CA GLU A 68 5.57 2.11 -4.39
C GLU A 68 5.82 3.08 -5.55
N THR A 69 6.64 4.11 -5.33
CA THR A 69 6.99 5.07 -6.39
C THR A 69 7.75 4.39 -7.54
N LYS A 70 8.69 3.50 -7.21
CA LYS A 70 9.44 2.72 -8.22
C LYS A 70 8.53 1.72 -8.95
N LEU A 71 7.64 1.06 -8.22
CA LEU A 71 6.67 0.12 -8.76
C LEU A 71 5.72 0.82 -9.73
N PHE A 72 5.19 1.98 -9.34
CA PHE A 72 4.32 2.80 -10.19
C PHE A 72 5.04 3.23 -11.47
N ASN A 73 6.27 3.74 -11.36
CA ASN A 73 7.05 4.18 -12.51
C ASN A 73 7.44 3.02 -13.44
N ALA A 74 7.77 1.86 -12.88
CA ALA A 74 8.10 0.66 -13.64
C ALA A 74 6.86 0.11 -14.38
N GLY A 75 5.69 0.14 -13.74
CA GLY A 75 4.42 -0.30 -14.33
C GLY A 75 3.73 0.73 -15.20
N ARG A 76 4.25 1.96 -15.31
CA ARG A 76 3.58 3.08 -16.00
C ARG A 76 3.10 2.75 -17.42
N PRO A 77 3.87 2.07 -18.29
CA PRO A 77 3.38 1.70 -19.62
C PRO A 77 2.11 0.85 -19.55
N PHE A 78 2.10 -0.18 -18.71
CA PHE A 78 0.92 -1.01 -18.46
C PHE A 78 -0.25 -0.21 -17.86
N PHE A 79 0.02 0.68 -16.91
CA PHE A 79 -1.03 1.48 -16.28
C PHE A 79 -1.73 2.43 -17.26
N GLN A 80 -1.04 2.91 -18.28
CA GLN A 80 -1.65 3.77 -19.31
C GLN A 80 -2.70 3.02 -20.12
N ASP A 81 -2.47 1.74 -20.43
CA ASP A 81 -3.37 0.93 -21.24
C ASP A 81 -4.58 0.40 -20.46
N ILE A 82 -4.43 0.15 -19.15
CA ILE A 82 -5.53 -0.40 -18.32
C ILE A 82 -6.36 0.67 -17.62
N GLN A 83 -5.93 1.93 -17.63
CA GLN A 83 -6.69 3.02 -17.05
C GLN A 83 -8.07 3.12 -17.70
N GLN A 84 -9.12 3.28 -16.90
CA GLN A 84 -10.47 3.51 -17.43
C GLN A 84 -10.50 4.88 -18.14
N GLY A 85 -10.92 4.90 -19.40
CA GLY A 85 -11.00 6.13 -20.19
C GLY A 85 -10.87 5.92 -21.69
N VAL A 86 -10.81 7.05 -22.41
CA VAL A 86 -10.63 7.11 -23.86
C VAL A 86 -9.24 6.56 -24.21
N ASN A 87 -9.18 5.60 -25.14
CA ASN A 87 -7.98 4.84 -25.55
C ASN A 87 -7.53 3.72 -24.59
N SER A 88 -8.35 3.32 -23.62
CA SER A 88 -8.05 2.15 -22.80
C SER A 88 -8.17 0.84 -23.58
N MET A 89 -7.49 -0.20 -23.09
CA MET A 89 -7.62 -1.56 -23.62
C MET A 89 -9.09 -2.01 -23.65
N GLN A 90 -9.84 -1.72 -22.58
CA GLN A 90 -11.25 -2.08 -22.51
C GLN A 90 -12.12 -1.33 -23.52
N GLN A 91 -11.86 -0.04 -23.72
CA GLN A 91 -12.57 0.75 -24.71
C GLN A 91 -12.31 0.19 -26.11
N ALA A 92 -11.05 -0.09 -26.47
CA ALA A 92 -10.71 -0.67 -27.76
C ALA A 92 -11.36 -2.05 -27.97
N ILE A 93 -11.41 -2.88 -26.93
CA ILE A 93 -12.11 -4.18 -26.97
C ILE A 93 -13.63 -3.97 -27.16
N ALA A 94 -14.22 -3.01 -26.46
CA ALA A 94 -15.64 -2.69 -26.60
C ALA A 94 -15.96 -2.14 -27.99
N ASP A 95 -15.12 -1.25 -28.52
CA ASP A 95 -15.26 -0.68 -29.86
C ASP A 95 -15.17 -1.76 -30.94
N TYR A 96 -14.27 -2.73 -30.78
CA TYR A 96 -14.21 -3.89 -31.68
C TYR A 96 -15.49 -4.74 -31.60
N LYS A 97 -15.98 -5.04 -30.39
CA LYS A 97 -17.22 -5.81 -30.19
C LYS A 97 -18.45 -5.09 -30.77
N ASN A 98 -18.49 -3.77 -30.69
CA ASN A 98 -19.55 -2.94 -31.23
C ASN A 98 -19.41 -2.67 -32.74
N GLY A 99 -18.33 -3.13 -33.37
CA GLY A 99 -18.07 -2.93 -34.80
C GLY A 99 -17.62 -1.51 -35.17
N THR A 100 -17.31 -0.65 -34.20
CA THR A 100 -16.78 0.70 -34.43
C THR A 100 -15.26 0.71 -34.64
N MET A 101 -14.57 -0.38 -34.25
CA MET A 101 -13.16 -0.63 -34.56
C MET A 101 -12.99 -1.88 -35.43
N ASN A 102 -12.14 -1.81 -36.46
CA ASN A 102 -11.84 -2.96 -37.30
C ASN A 102 -10.79 -3.91 -36.66
N ALA A 103 -10.73 -5.15 -37.14
CA ALA A 103 -9.83 -6.18 -36.64
C ALA A 103 -8.34 -5.78 -36.75
N THR A 104 -7.95 -5.09 -37.82
CA THR A 104 -6.58 -4.63 -38.04
C THR A 104 -6.14 -3.61 -36.99
N ALA A 105 -6.99 -2.63 -36.67
CA ALA A 105 -6.73 -1.63 -35.65
C ALA A 105 -6.64 -2.26 -34.25
N LEU A 106 -7.50 -3.23 -33.95
CA LEU A 106 -7.40 -4.02 -32.72
C LEU A 106 -6.06 -4.76 -32.64
N GLY A 107 -5.58 -5.33 -33.74
CA GLY A 107 -4.27 -5.99 -33.82
C GLY A 107 -3.09 -5.06 -33.53
N VAL A 108 -3.12 -3.83 -34.05
CA VAL A 108 -2.09 -2.80 -33.77
C VAL A 108 -2.09 -2.42 -32.29
N ASN A 109 -3.27 -2.23 -31.71
CA ASN A 109 -3.41 -1.95 -30.27
C ASN A 109 -2.90 -3.14 -29.43
N ALA A 110 -3.27 -4.36 -29.79
CA ALA A 110 -2.82 -5.58 -29.12
C ALA A 110 -1.29 -5.75 -29.14
N ALA A 111 -0.63 -5.44 -30.26
CA ALA A 111 0.83 -5.46 -30.33
C ALA A 111 1.48 -4.39 -29.43
N THR A 112 0.85 -3.23 -29.30
CA THR A 112 1.29 -2.15 -28.40
C THR A 112 1.16 -2.59 -26.94
N TRP A 113 -0.02 -3.10 -26.56
CA TRP A 113 -0.27 -3.64 -25.22
C TRP A 113 0.72 -4.73 -24.85
N GLU A 114 0.96 -5.71 -25.73
CA GLU A 114 1.93 -6.77 -25.48
C GLU A 114 3.32 -6.20 -25.16
N LYS A 115 3.77 -5.22 -25.94
CA LYS A 115 5.06 -4.56 -25.71
C LYS A 115 5.10 -3.83 -24.38
N ASP A 116 4.07 -3.06 -24.07
CA ASP A 116 4.03 -2.22 -22.86
C ASP A 116 3.89 -3.08 -21.60
N PHE A 117 3.11 -4.17 -21.66
CA PHE A 117 2.95 -5.13 -20.56
C PHE A 117 4.25 -5.90 -20.30
N ARG A 118 4.94 -6.37 -21.35
CA ARG A 118 6.26 -7.00 -21.21
C ARG A 118 7.29 -6.01 -20.66
N THR A 119 7.29 -4.77 -21.13
CA THR A 119 8.21 -3.73 -20.67
C THR A 119 7.99 -3.45 -19.19
N ALA A 120 6.73 -3.31 -18.76
CA ALA A 120 6.36 -3.18 -17.36
C ALA A 120 6.79 -4.40 -16.52
N GLY A 121 6.51 -5.62 -16.97
CA GLY A 121 6.91 -6.84 -16.28
C GLY A 121 8.44 -6.97 -16.10
N LEU A 122 9.21 -6.61 -17.12
CA LEU A 122 10.68 -6.60 -17.06
C LEU A 122 11.23 -5.50 -16.14
N ALA A 123 10.58 -4.33 -16.10
CA ALA A 123 10.98 -3.26 -15.19
C ALA A 123 10.66 -3.61 -13.73
N ILE A 124 9.47 -4.18 -13.49
CA ILE A 124 9.01 -4.58 -12.16
C ILE A 124 9.84 -5.75 -11.62
N SER A 125 10.19 -6.75 -12.43
CA SER A 125 10.99 -7.90 -11.97
C SER A 125 12.39 -7.52 -11.48
N LYS A 126 12.92 -6.37 -11.89
CA LYS A 126 14.21 -5.83 -11.43
C LYS A 126 14.12 -5.09 -10.10
N LEU A 127 12.91 -4.78 -9.63
CA LEU A 127 12.71 -4.11 -8.36
C LEU A 127 12.93 -5.07 -7.19
N LYS A 128 13.60 -4.58 -6.15
CA LYS A 128 13.75 -5.30 -4.88
C LYS A 128 12.61 -4.88 -3.94
N PRO A 129 11.64 -5.76 -3.67
CA PRO A 129 10.54 -5.44 -2.75
C PRO A 129 11.00 -5.57 -1.29
N PRO A 130 10.32 -4.87 -0.37
CA PRO A 130 10.27 -5.28 1.03
C PRO A 130 9.87 -6.75 1.15
N SER A 131 10.35 -7.46 2.19
CA SER A 131 10.08 -8.89 2.40
C SER A 131 8.60 -9.24 2.33
N GLU A 132 7.75 -8.37 2.89
CA GLU A 132 6.31 -8.51 3.01
C GLU A 132 5.57 -8.33 1.67
N LEU A 133 6.22 -7.77 0.64
CA LEU A 133 5.65 -7.53 -0.68
C LEU A 133 6.16 -8.47 -1.78
N LYS A 134 7.02 -9.44 -1.44
CA LYS A 134 7.52 -10.42 -2.42
C LYS A 134 6.38 -11.20 -3.08
N GLY A 135 5.38 -11.64 -2.30
CA GLY A 135 4.19 -12.32 -2.82
C GLY A 135 3.37 -11.41 -3.73
N ALA A 136 3.05 -10.20 -3.28
CA ALA A 136 2.27 -9.24 -4.08
C ALA A 136 2.97 -8.85 -5.40
N GLN A 137 4.30 -8.69 -5.40
CA GLN A 137 5.06 -8.45 -6.63
C GLN A 137 5.04 -9.67 -7.55
N PHE A 138 5.14 -10.88 -7.00
CA PHE A 138 5.03 -12.12 -7.79
C PHE A 138 3.65 -12.22 -8.45
N ASP A 139 2.57 -12.01 -7.69
CA ASP A 139 1.20 -12.03 -8.22
C ASP A 139 1.00 -10.96 -9.31
N LEU A 140 1.55 -9.75 -9.12
CA LEU A 140 1.54 -8.71 -10.13
C LEU A 140 2.27 -9.13 -11.42
N LEU A 141 3.41 -9.82 -11.31
CA LEU A 141 4.13 -10.32 -12.47
C LEU A 141 3.38 -11.44 -13.18
N VAL A 142 2.69 -12.32 -12.44
CA VAL A 142 1.81 -13.35 -13.01
C VAL A 142 0.67 -12.69 -13.78
N SER A 143 -0.02 -11.73 -13.17
CA SER A 143 -1.07 -10.96 -13.82
C SER A 143 -0.60 -10.28 -15.11
N LEU A 144 0.59 -9.64 -15.09
CA LEU A 144 1.18 -9.04 -16.29
C LEU A 144 1.47 -10.06 -17.39
N ALA A 145 1.92 -11.27 -17.03
CA ALA A 145 2.11 -12.34 -17.99
C ALA A 145 0.78 -12.81 -18.60
N ASP A 146 -0.30 -12.86 -17.80
CA ASP A 146 -1.64 -13.19 -18.29
C ASP A 146 -2.19 -12.10 -19.21
N TYR A 147 -2.00 -10.81 -18.90
CA TYR A 147 -2.36 -9.71 -19.81
C TYR A 147 -1.57 -9.74 -21.12
N VAL A 148 -0.29 -10.13 -21.09
CA VAL A 148 0.48 -10.40 -22.32
C VAL A 148 -0.18 -11.54 -23.12
N GLY A 149 -0.67 -12.58 -22.45
CA GLY A 149 -1.45 -13.64 -23.07
C GLY A 149 -2.73 -13.11 -23.74
N VAL A 150 -3.50 -12.28 -23.03
CA VAL A 150 -4.72 -11.61 -23.55
C VAL A 150 -4.41 -10.80 -24.81
N ALA A 151 -3.37 -9.96 -24.78
CA ALA A 151 -2.94 -9.19 -25.94
C ALA A 151 -2.62 -10.09 -27.15
N ARG A 152 -1.87 -11.18 -26.93
CA ARG A 152 -1.57 -12.15 -28.00
C ARG A 152 -2.80 -12.84 -28.56
N PHE A 153 -3.79 -13.16 -27.72
CA PHE A 153 -5.03 -13.76 -28.22
C PHE A 153 -5.80 -12.83 -29.16
N TYR A 154 -5.75 -11.51 -28.93
CA TYR A 154 -6.39 -10.56 -29.84
C TYR A 154 -5.78 -10.54 -31.25
N VAL A 155 -4.50 -10.90 -31.41
CA VAL A 155 -3.90 -11.13 -32.73
C VAL A 155 -4.51 -12.34 -33.43
N VAL A 156 -4.85 -13.40 -32.68
CA VAL A 156 -5.55 -14.58 -33.22
C VAL A 156 -6.99 -14.22 -33.59
N VAL A 157 -7.68 -13.46 -32.74
CA VAL A 157 -9.02 -12.93 -33.01
C VAL A 157 -9.04 -12.11 -34.30
N GLN A 158 -8.04 -11.23 -34.50
CA GLN A 158 -7.90 -10.48 -35.74
C GLN A 158 -7.82 -11.42 -36.95
N LYS A 159 -6.87 -12.37 -36.95
CA LYS A 159 -6.67 -13.30 -38.08
C LYS A 159 -7.93 -14.11 -38.40
N GLN A 160 -8.64 -14.55 -37.36
CA GLN A 160 -9.89 -15.29 -37.53
C GLN A 160 -11.02 -14.39 -38.08
N SER A 161 -11.06 -13.13 -37.67
CA SER A 161 -12.04 -12.14 -38.18
C SER A 161 -11.79 -11.81 -39.65
N ASP A 162 -10.53 -11.58 -40.03
CA ASP A 162 -10.13 -11.35 -41.42
C ASP A 162 -10.47 -12.57 -42.31
N LEU A 163 -10.20 -13.78 -41.80
CA LEU A 163 -10.59 -15.03 -42.48
C LEU A 163 -12.12 -15.14 -42.61
N ALA A 164 -12.88 -14.85 -41.56
CA ALA A 164 -14.34 -14.90 -41.59
C ALA A 164 -14.94 -13.87 -42.57
N ALA A 165 -14.31 -12.69 -42.69
CA ALA A 165 -14.70 -11.66 -43.65
C ALA A 165 -14.42 -12.07 -45.10
N SER A 166 -13.40 -12.91 -45.34
CA SER A 166 -13.07 -13.42 -46.67
C SER A 166 -14.04 -14.48 -47.21
N ILE A 167 -14.89 -15.06 -46.35
CA ILE A 167 -15.83 -16.10 -46.75
C ILE A 167 -16.96 -15.49 -47.60
N PRO A 168 -17.18 -15.98 -48.84
CA PRO A 168 -18.28 -15.55 -49.70
C PRO A 168 -19.65 -15.66 -49.03
N ALA A 169 -20.52 -14.66 -49.23
CA ALA A 169 -21.83 -14.58 -48.58
C ALA A 169 -22.79 -15.74 -48.94
N ASN A 170 -22.57 -16.42 -50.07
CA ASN A 170 -23.34 -17.59 -50.49
C ASN A 170 -23.01 -18.85 -49.67
N LEU A 171 -21.87 -18.90 -48.96
CA LEU A 171 -21.46 -20.02 -48.12
C LEU A 171 -21.95 -19.86 -46.67
N LYS A 172 -23.28 -19.82 -46.49
CA LYS A 172 -23.94 -19.56 -45.19
C LYS A 172 -23.41 -20.43 -44.04
N THR A 173 -23.29 -21.75 -44.26
CA THR A 173 -22.82 -22.69 -43.22
C THR A 173 -21.40 -22.39 -42.76
N GLN A 174 -20.49 -22.07 -43.70
CA GLN A 174 -19.10 -21.75 -43.38
C GLN A 174 -19.00 -20.42 -42.63
N LYS A 175 -19.80 -19.43 -43.02
CA LYS A 175 -19.86 -18.12 -42.34
C LYS A 175 -20.37 -18.25 -40.91
N THR A 176 -21.40 -19.06 -40.68
CA THR A 176 -21.89 -19.36 -39.33
C THR A 176 -20.84 -20.09 -38.50
N ALA A 177 -20.16 -21.09 -39.06
CA ALA A 177 -19.09 -21.81 -38.35
C ALA A 177 -17.94 -20.88 -37.97
N ALA A 178 -17.50 -19.99 -38.87
CA ALA A 178 -16.46 -19.02 -38.61
C ALA A 178 -16.86 -18.01 -37.51
N SER A 179 -18.12 -17.55 -37.53
CA SER A 179 -18.68 -16.69 -36.48
C SER A 179 -18.70 -17.38 -35.11
N ASN A 180 -19.13 -18.64 -35.04
CA ASN A 180 -19.14 -19.41 -33.80
C ASN A 180 -17.72 -19.61 -33.24
N GLN A 181 -16.74 -19.89 -34.11
CA GLN A 181 -15.34 -20.01 -33.70
C GLN A 181 -14.79 -18.68 -33.18
N LEU A 182 -15.15 -17.56 -33.81
CA LEU A 182 -14.77 -16.22 -33.32
C LEU A 182 -15.38 -15.93 -31.94
N GLN A 183 -16.64 -16.29 -31.71
CA GLN A 183 -17.29 -16.15 -30.40
C GLN A 183 -16.60 -17.00 -29.33
N LEU A 184 -16.23 -18.24 -29.64
CA LEU A 184 -15.48 -19.11 -28.72
C LEU A 184 -14.11 -18.52 -28.37
N LEU A 185 -13.38 -17.99 -29.35
CA LEU A 185 -12.10 -17.30 -29.10
C LEU A 185 -12.30 -16.09 -28.19
N LEU A 186 -13.32 -15.26 -28.45
CA LEU A 186 -13.62 -14.11 -27.61
C LEU A 186 -14.01 -14.50 -26.18
N GLN A 187 -14.67 -15.64 -25.99
CA GLN A 187 -14.97 -16.19 -24.66
C GLN A 187 -13.68 -16.59 -23.93
N HIS A 188 -12.77 -17.32 -24.59
CA HIS A 188 -11.48 -17.68 -24.00
C HIS A 188 -10.65 -16.45 -23.61
N VAL A 189 -10.72 -15.38 -24.41
CA VAL A 189 -10.07 -14.10 -24.08
C VAL A 189 -10.69 -13.46 -22.85
N ALA A 190 -12.02 -13.46 -22.74
CA ALA A 190 -12.71 -12.92 -21.57
C ALA A 190 -12.36 -13.71 -20.29
N ASP A 191 -12.28 -15.03 -20.37
CA ASP A 191 -11.88 -15.88 -19.24
C ASP A 191 -10.43 -15.61 -18.82
N ALA A 192 -9.51 -15.46 -19.78
CA ALA A 192 -8.12 -15.13 -19.51
C ALA A 192 -7.97 -13.73 -18.89
N GLN A 193 -8.71 -12.75 -19.39
CA GLN A 193 -8.75 -11.40 -18.85
C GLN A 193 -9.30 -11.39 -17.42
N SER A 194 -10.38 -12.12 -17.15
CA SER A 194 -10.96 -12.23 -15.81
C SER A 194 -9.96 -12.78 -14.79
N ARG A 195 -9.18 -13.82 -15.15
CA ARG A 195 -8.11 -14.33 -14.29
C ARG A 195 -7.02 -13.27 -14.04
N ALA A 196 -6.58 -12.59 -15.10
CA ALA A 196 -5.57 -11.53 -14.99
C ALA A 196 -6.02 -10.39 -14.07
N ASP A 197 -7.29 -9.97 -14.19
CA ASP A 197 -7.94 -8.95 -13.37
C ASP A 197 -7.99 -9.36 -11.88
N VAL A 198 -8.35 -10.61 -11.59
CA VAL A 198 -8.41 -11.14 -10.21
C VAL A 198 -7.03 -11.14 -9.56
N THR A 199 -6.02 -11.66 -10.26
CA THR A 199 -4.65 -11.71 -9.74
C THR A 199 -4.08 -10.30 -9.55
N TYR A 200 -4.37 -9.37 -10.47
CA TYR A 200 -4.01 -7.96 -10.32
C TYR A 200 -4.64 -7.34 -9.08
N ALA A 201 -5.96 -7.53 -8.90
CA ALA A 201 -6.69 -6.97 -7.77
C ALA A 201 -6.16 -7.50 -6.43
N GLN A 202 -5.81 -8.80 -6.35
CA GLN A 202 -5.18 -9.40 -5.17
C GLN A 202 -3.81 -8.78 -4.87
N ALA A 203 -2.97 -8.61 -5.90
CA ALA A 203 -1.67 -7.97 -5.74
C ALA A 203 -1.79 -6.52 -5.24
N MET A 204 -2.71 -5.74 -5.82
CA MET A 204 -2.96 -4.35 -5.42
C MET A 204 -3.55 -4.26 -4.01
N ALA A 205 -4.46 -5.17 -3.64
CA ALA A 205 -5.01 -5.24 -2.29
C ALA A 205 -3.91 -5.50 -1.25
N ALA A 206 -3.02 -6.47 -1.50
CA ALA A 206 -1.91 -6.77 -0.60
C ALA A 206 -0.94 -5.60 -0.42
N ILE A 207 -0.68 -4.83 -1.49
CA ILE A 207 0.12 -3.60 -1.42
C ILE A 207 -0.59 -2.53 -0.57
N ASN A 208 -1.87 -2.29 -0.84
CA ASN A 208 -2.68 -1.29 -0.13
C ASN A 208 -2.87 -1.63 1.36
N ASP A 209 -3.10 -2.90 1.70
CA ASP A 209 -3.22 -3.36 3.08
C ASP A 209 -1.92 -3.14 3.87
N LEU A 210 -0.77 -3.37 3.23
CA LEU A 210 0.52 -3.10 3.86
C LEU A 210 0.75 -1.59 4.03
N ALA A 211 0.40 -0.79 3.02
CA ALA A 211 0.45 0.66 3.11
C ALA A 211 -0.42 1.19 4.25
N ALA A 212 -1.64 0.67 4.40
CA ALA A 212 -2.53 0.99 5.52
C ALA A 212 -1.92 0.58 6.87
N LYS A 213 -1.41 -0.65 6.98
CA LYS A 213 -0.75 -1.15 8.20
C LYS A 213 0.45 -0.30 8.63
N TRP A 214 1.19 0.26 7.67
CA TRP A 214 2.36 1.11 7.94
C TRP A 214 2.03 2.60 7.93
N HIS A 215 0.75 2.98 7.74
CA HIS A 215 0.27 4.36 7.65
C HIS A 215 0.98 5.18 6.55
N VAL A 216 1.30 4.51 5.45
CA VAL A 216 1.86 5.12 4.25
C VAL A 216 0.70 5.55 3.36
N LYS A 217 0.57 6.87 3.14
CA LYS A 217 -0.30 7.38 2.07
C LYS A 217 0.38 7.13 0.73
N ALA A 218 -0.31 6.40 -0.15
CA ALA A 218 0.11 6.19 -1.53
C ALA A 218 0.20 7.55 -2.25
N LYS A 219 1.35 7.83 -2.86
CA LYS A 219 1.57 9.07 -3.62
C LYS A 219 0.94 9.01 -5.00
N ASN A 220 0.96 7.83 -5.61
CA ASN A 220 0.37 7.54 -6.91
C ASN A 220 -0.57 6.34 -6.73
N PRO A 221 -1.90 6.53 -6.77
CA PRO A 221 -2.83 5.41 -6.68
C PRO A 221 -2.66 4.52 -7.91
N PHE A 222 -2.60 3.21 -7.70
CA PHE A 222 -2.64 2.24 -8.78
C PHE A 222 -4.03 2.25 -9.42
N PRO A 223 -4.14 2.19 -10.77
CA PRO A 223 -5.45 2.09 -11.41
C PRO A 223 -6.15 0.80 -10.98
N PRO A 224 -7.50 0.79 -10.91
CA PRO A 224 -8.25 -0.42 -10.64
C PRO A 224 -8.02 -1.46 -11.74
N ALA A 225 -8.31 -2.74 -11.44
CA ALA A 225 -8.33 -3.75 -12.49
C ALA A 225 -9.35 -3.34 -13.56
N PRO A 226 -9.08 -3.52 -14.86
CA PRO A 226 -10.00 -3.14 -15.91
C PRO A 226 -11.41 -3.69 -15.67
N GLY A 227 -11.57 -4.99 -15.36
CA GLY A 227 -12.89 -5.60 -15.12
C GLY A 227 -13.56 -5.25 -13.79
N VAL A 228 -12.91 -4.52 -12.89
CA VAL A 228 -13.46 -4.14 -11.59
C VAL A 228 -14.11 -2.76 -11.71
N ILE A 229 -15.44 -2.72 -11.60
CA ILE A 229 -16.18 -1.47 -11.42
C ILE A 229 -15.72 -0.89 -10.08
N PRO A 230 -15.13 0.32 -10.03
CA PRO A 230 -14.77 0.94 -8.77
C PRO A 230 -16.04 1.08 -7.90
N PRO A 231 -15.97 0.81 -6.58
CA PRO A 231 -17.11 1.07 -5.72
C PRO A 231 -17.51 2.55 -5.87
N PRO A 232 -18.82 2.85 -5.96
CA PRO A 232 -19.29 4.21 -6.18
C PRO A 232 -18.70 5.12 -5.09
N GLY A 233 -17.91 6.12 -5.51
CA GLY A 233 -17.25 7.08 -4.62
C GLY A 233 -15.72 7.06 -4.58
N SER A 234 -15.03 6.28 -5.42
CA SER A 234 -13.55 6.21 -5.44
C SER A 234 -12.88 6.94 -6.62
N SER A 235 -13.63 7.69 -7.43
CA SER A 235 -13.06 8.57 -8.48
C SER A 235 -12.96 10.02 -8.00
N GLU A 236 -11.83 10.38 -7.43
CA GLU A 236 -11.29 11.75 -7.56
C GLU A 236 -9.82 11.64 -7.97
N LEU A 237 -9.58 11.22 -9.22
CA LEU A 237 -8.42 11.74 -9.94
C LEU A 237 -8.73 13.22 -10.22
N PRO A 238 -7.81 14.15 -9.91
CA PRO A 238 -8.04 15.55 -10.22
C PRO A 238 -8.26 15.71 -11.74
N PRO A 239 -9.22 16.56 -12.16
CA PRO A 239 -9.51 16.75 -13.57
C PRO A 239 -8.24 17.19 -14.31
N ASN A 240 -8.00 16.54 -15.44
CA ASN A 240 -6.92 16.88 -16.35
C ASN A 240 -7.16 18.33 -16.85
N PRO A 241 -6.24 19.30 -16.67
CA PRO A 241 -6.50 20.71 -16.96
C PRO A 241 -6.60 21.06 -18.46
N LEU A 242 -6.71 20.07 -19.35
CA LEU A 242 -6.75 20.28 -20.81
C LEU A 242 -8.10 20.02 -21.47
N THR A 243 -9.16 19.80 -20.70
CA THR A 243 -10.53 19.78 -21.23
C THR A 243 -11.35 20.90 -20.60
N VAL A 244 -11.19 22.10 -21.13
CA VAL A 244 -12.20 23.15 -21.00
C VAL A 244 -13.17 22.94 -22.17
N PRO A 245 -14.46 22.61 -21.94
CA PRO A 245 -15.46 22.69 -23.00
C PRO A 245 -15.78 24.16 -23.31
N SER A 246 -16.00 24.41 -24.59
CA SER A 246 -16.34 25.69 -25.23
C SER A 246 -17.49 26.45 -24.57
#